data_AF-A0A257Y6V7-F1
#
_entry.id   AF-A0A257Y6V7-F1
#
_cell.length_a   1.000
_cell.length_b   1.000
_cell.length_c   1.000
_cell.angle_alpha   90.00
_cell.angle_beta   90.00
_cell.angle_gamma   90.00
#
_symmetry.space_group_name_H-M   'P 1'
#
loop_
_entity.id
_entity.type
_entity.pdbx_description
1 polymer ?
#
loop_
_entity_poly.entity_id
_entity_poly.type
_entity_poly.pdbx_seq_one_letter_code
_entity_poly.pdbx_strand_id
1 'polypeptide(L)'
;MPINFRASAARAQARSVSRDTRTQVKAAASVWRATHKEQRENELREMGIVIPLSEWLGHNNGPDLLEPARFKEWCWTKARRAAFTPPDAQTAARWARKAEALGLSYEEYRLELLERGRHPTDEDATRIRNARPSPR
;
A
#
# COMPACT_ATOMS: atom_id res chain seq x y z
N MET A 1 -37.08 23.97 -54.77
CA MET A 1 -36.54 22.60 -54.63
C MET A 1 -37.41 21.83 -53.64
N PRO A 2 -38.18 20.82 -54.05
CA PRO A 2 -39.00 20.04 -53.11
C PRO A 2 -38.11 19.16 -52.23
N ILE A 3 -38.28 19.25 -50.90
CA ILE A 3 -37.56 18.42 -49.94
C ILE A 3 -38.04 16.98 -50.10
N ASN A 4 -37.12 16.07 -50.46
CA ASN A 4 -37.46 14.67 -50.66
C ASN A 4 -37.55 13.95 -49.31
N PHE A 5 -38.73 14.02 -48.68
CA PHE A 5 -39.02 13.43 -47.38
C PHE A 5 -38.82 11.90 -47.32
N ARG A 6 -38.99 11.21 -48.46
CA ARG A 6 -38.72 9.77 -48.56
C ARG A 6 -37.23 9.47 -48.42
N ALA A 7 -36.38 10.26 -49.08
CA ALA A 7 -34.93 10.11 -48.96
C ALA A 7 -34.42 10.44 -47.55
N SER A 8 -35.01 11.44 -46.88
CA SER A 8 -34.66 11.74 -45.48
C SER A 8 -35.14 10.67 -44.51
N ALA A 9 -36.35 10.11 -44.71
CA ALA A 9 -36.88 9.02 -43.90
C ALA A 9 -36.04 7.74 -44.03
N ALA A 10 -35.63 7.38 -45.25
CA ALA A 10 -34.75 6.24 -45.50
C ALA A 10 -33.38 6.40 -44.79
N ARG A 11 -32.80 7.60 -44.80
CA ARG A 11 -31.56 7.89 -44.06
C ARG A 11 -31.75 7.83 -42.54
N ALA A 12 -32.90 8.26 -42.02
CA ALA A 12 -33.21 8.17 -40.60
C ALA A 12 -33.36 6.71 -40.15
N GLN A 13 -34.05 5.88 -40.94
CA GLN A 13 -34.17 4.44 -40.71
C GLN A 13 -32.82 3.72 -40.79
N ALA A 14 -31.98 4.04 -41.78
CA ALA A 14 -30.63 3.48 -41.86
C ALA A 14 -29.77 3.84 -40.63
N ARG A 15 -29.92 5.06 -40.10
CA ARG A 15 -29.25 5.51 -38.88
C ARG A 15 -29.79 4.84 -37.62
N SER A 16 -31.09 4.55 -37.52
CA SER A 16 -31.64 3.82 -36.37
C SER A 16 -31.17 2.36 -36.37
N VAL A 17 -31.22 1.67 -37.51
CA VAL A 17 -30.73 0.30 -37.65
C VAL A 17 -29.24 0.20 -37.29
N SER A 18 -28.41 1.15 -37.74
CA SER A 18 -26.99 1.24 -37.36
C SER A 18 -26.76 1.46 -35.85
N ARG A 19 -27.64 2.22 -35.18
CA ARG A 19 -27.56 2.42 -33.73
C ARG A 19 -28.01 1.19 -32.96
N ASP A 20 -29.04 0.50 -33.44
CA ASP A 20 -29.56 -0.71 -32.81
C ASP A 20 -28.54 -1.85 -32.88
N THR A 21 -27.89 -2.04 -34.03
CA THR A 21 -26.80 -3.04 -34.16
C THR A 21 -25.63 -2.72 -33.24
N ARG A 22 -25.21 -1.45 -33.15
CA ARG A 22 -24.15 -1.03 -32.20
C ARG A 22 -24.55 -1.24 -30.75
N THR A 23 -25.82 -1.02 -30.41
CA THR A 23 -26.35 -1.22 -29.06
C THR A 23 -26.40 -2.72 -28.71
N GLN A 24 -26.83 -3.56 -29.65
CA GLN A 24 -26.81 -5.02 -29.50
C GLN A 24 -25.39 -5.57 -29.34
N VAL A 25 -24.43 -5.11 -30.13
CA VAL A 25 -23.01 -5.50 -30.00
C VAL A 25 -22.44 -5.09 -28.64
N LYS A 26 -22.79 -3.88 -28.15
CA LYS A 26 -22.37 -3.44 -26.80
C LYS A 26 -23.00 -4.27 -25.69
N ALA A 27 -24.28 -4.61 -25.80
CA ALA A 27 -24.97 -5.47 -24.83
C ALA A 27 -24.35 -6.88 -24.81
N ALA A 28 -24.14 -7.49 -25.98
CA ALA A 28 -23.48 -8.77 -26.11
C ALA A 28 -22.05 -8.76 -25.56
N ALA A 29 -21.27 -7.72 -25.83
CA ALA A 29 -19.93 -7.56 -25.26
C ALA A 29 -19.96 -7.32 -23.74
N SER A 30 -20.99 -6.68 -23.19
CA SER A 30 -21.17 -6.51 -21.75
C SER A 30 -21.47 -7.84 -21.07
N VAL A 31 -22.39 -8.62 -21.64
CA VAL A 31 -22.72 -9.96 -21.15
C VAL A 31 -21.49 -10.88 -21.24
N TRP A 32 -20.79 -10.88 -22.38
CA TRP A 32 -19.55 -11.64 -22.57
C TRP A 32 -18.47 -11.25 -21.55
N ARG A 33 -18.27 -9.96 -21.29
CA ARG A 33 -17.31 -9.51 -20.26
C ARG A 33 -17.71 -9.96 -18.86
N ALA A 34 -19.00 -9.93 -18.52
CA ALA A 34 -19.49 -10.38 -17.22
C ALA A 34 -19.30 -11.89 -17.04
N THR A 35 -19.70 -12.70 -18.03
CA THR A 35 -19.54 -14.15 -17.97
C THR A 35 -18.08 -14.58 -17.99
N HIS A 36 -17.23 -13.93 -18.80
CA HIS A 36 -15.81 -14.25 -18.85
C HIS A 36 -15.06 -13.77 -17.60
N LYS A 37 -15.52 -12.69 -16.96
CA LYS A 37 -14.98 -12.26 -15.66
C LYS A 37 -15.26 -13.32 -14.59
N GLU A 38 -16.51 -13.79 -14.50
CA GLU A 38 -16.92 -14.80 -13.53
C GLU A 38 -16.25 -16.15 -13.77
N GLN A 39 -16.15 -16.61 -15.03
CA GLN A 39 -15.43 -17.82 -15.41
C GLN A 39 -13.95 -17.72 -15.04
N ARG A 40 -13.29 -16.61 -15.39
CA ARG A 40 -11.90 -16.34 -15.00
C ARG A 40 -11.71 -16.33 -13.49
N GLU A 41 -12.67 -15.79 -12.73
CA GLU A 41 -12.61 -15.77 -11.28
C GLU A 41 -12.71 -17.18 -10.67
N ASN A 42 -13.56 -18.04 -11.23
CA ASN A 42 -13.70 -19.44 -10.82
C ASN A 42 -12.49 -20.29 -11.21
N GLU A 43 -11.97 -20.14 -12.43
CA GLU A 43 -10.75 -20.83 -12.90
C GLU A 43 -9.55 -20.50 -12.00
N LEU A 44 -9.38 -19.23 -11.64
CA LEU A 44 -8.31 -18.80 -10.72
C LEU A 44 -8.49 -19.42 -9.32
N ARG A 45 -9.72 -19.52 -8.81
CA ARG A 45 -10.02 -20.21 -7.54
C ARG A 45 -9.73 -21.71 -7.61
N GLU A 46 -10.08 -22.38 -8.71
CA GLU A 46 -9.79 -23.80 -8.95
C GLU A 46 -8.29 -24.07 -9.06
N MET A 47 -7.54 -23.17 -9.70
CA MET A 47 -6.07 -23.21 -9.76
C MET A 47 -5.38 -22.85 -8.43
N GLY A 48 -6.14 -22.55 -7.38
CA GLY A 48 -5.61 -22.15 -6.06
C GLY A 48 -5.00 -20.74 -6.04
N ILE A 49 -5.24 -19.94 -7.07
CA ILE A 49 -4.79 -18.54 -7.16
C ILE A 49 -5.83 -17.66 -6.45
N VAL A 50 -5.47 -17.19 -5.26
CA VAL A 50 -6.29 -16.23 -4.50
C VAL A 50 -6.29 -14.89 -5.25
N ILE A 51 -7.40 -14.55 -5.90
CA ILE A 51 -7.61 -13.22 -6.51
C ILE A 51 -7.73 -12.21 -5.36
N PRO A 52 -6.82 -11.25 -5.22
CA PRO A 52 -6.90 -10.25 -4.17
C PRO A 52 -7.86 -9.14 -4.59
N LEU A 53 -9.12 -9.49 -4.89
CA LEU A 53 -10.20 -8.54 -4.66
C LEU A 53 -10.70 -8.81 -3.25
N SER A 54 -9.82 -8.62 -2.27
CA SER A 54 -10.18 -8.85 -0.87
C SER A 54 -11.32 -7.89 -0.50
N GLU A 55 -12.23 -8.34 0.35
CA GLU A 55 -13.20 -7.48 1.06
C GLU A 55 -12.51 -6.31 1.81
N TRP A 56 -11.18 -6.36 1.90
CA TRP A 56 -10.27 -5.41 2.48
C TRP A 56 -9.78 -4.31 1.53
N LEU A 57 -10.28 -4.25 0.28
CA LEU A 57 -9.96 -3.14 -0.62
C LEU A 57 -10.62 -1.85 -0.12
N GLY A 58 -9.89 -1.07 0.66
CA GLY A 58 -10.38 0.13 1.37
C GLY A 58 -10.23 0.07 2.88
N HIS A 59 -9.84 -1.08 3.45
CA HIS A 59 -9.47 -1.17 4.86
C HIS A 59 -8.03 -0.64 5.00
N ASN A 60 -7.84 0.42 5.78
CA ASN A 60 -6.52 1.05 5.95
C ASN A 60 -5.52 0.19 6.75
N ASN A 61 -5.82 -1.08 7.02
CA ASN A 61 -5.09 -1.99 7.93
C ASN A 61 -4.68 -1.28 9.24
N GLY A 62 -5.46 -0.27 9.62
CA GLY A 62 -5.22 0.54 10.79
C GLY A 62 -5.77 -0.17 12.02
N PRO A 63 -5.28 0.18 13.21
CA PRO A 63 -5.93 -0.24 14.44
C PRO A 63 -7.38 0.25 14.46
N ASP A 64 -8.24 -0.47 15.19
CA ASP A 64 -9.61 -0.04 15.44
C ASP A 64 -9.61 1.36 16.08
N LEU A 65 -10.35 2.30 15.46
CA LEU A 65 -10.47 3.68 15.93
C LEU A 65 -11.27 3.77 17.24
N LEU A 66 -12.12 2.79 17.52
CA LEU A 66 -12.95 2.71 18.72
C LEU A 66 -12.20 2.08 19.91
N GLU A 67 -10.97 1.58 19.70
CA GLU A 67 -10.07 1.15 20.75
C GLU A 67 -8.89 2.15 20.91
N PRO A 68 -9.01 3.17 21.77
CA PRO A 68 -8.00 4.24 21.88
C PRO A 68 -6.59 3.72 22.24
N ALA A 69 -6.49 2.59 22.94
CA ALA A 69 -5.21 1.98 23.28
C ALA A 69 -4.47 1.48 22.04
N ARG A 70 -5.16 0.74 21.15
CA ARG A 70 -4.57 0.23 19.90
C ARG A 70 -4.18 1.35 18.95
N PHE A 71 -5.01 2.39 18.85
CA PHE A 71 -4.66 3.57 18.06
C PHE A 71 -3.40 4.27 18.59
N LYS A 72 -3.30 4.45 19.91
CA LYS A 72 -2.09 5.01 20.55
C LYS A 72 -0.85 4.14 20.31
N GLU A 73 -0.96 2.83 20.48
CA GLU A 73 0.15 1.89 20.24
C GLU A 73 0.64 1.95 18.78
N TRP A 74 -0.28 1.99 17.82
CA TRP A 74 0.06 2.15 16.42
C TRP A 74 0.77 3.47 16.14
N CYS A 75 0.27 4.59 16.69
CA CYS A 75 0.91 5.90 16.59
C CYS A 75 2.34 5.87 17.16
N TRP A 76 2.53 5.27 18.33
CA TRP A 76 3.85 5.10 18.95
C TRP A 76 4.78 4.22 18.11
N THR A 77 4.27 3.12 17.56
CA THR A 77 5.04 2.23 16.68
C THR A 77 5.49 2.96 15.43
N LYS A 78 4.60 3.75 14.82
CA LYS A 78 4.92 4.56 13.64
C LYS A 78 5.95 5.65 13.96
N ALA A 79 5.77 6.37 15.06
CA ALA A 79 6.70 7.40 15.51
C ALA A 79 8.09 6.81 15.83
N ARG A 80 8.14 5.68 16.52
CA ARG A 80 9.40 4.94 16.79
C ARG A 80 10.09 4.55 15.48
N ARG A 81 9.37 3.93 14.54
CA ARG A 81 9.95 3.56 13.24
C ARG A 81 10.53 4.77 12.50
N ALA A 82 9.79 5.88 12.48
CA ALA A 82 10.25 7.11 11.85
C ALA A 82 11.50 7.70 12.52
N ALA A 83 11.57 7.71 13.85
CA ALA A 83 12.72 8.25 14.59
C ALA A 83 14.02 7.44 14.36
N PHE A 84 13.88 6.12 14.20
CA PHE A 84 15.01 5.21 13.94
C PHE A 84 15.37 5.11 12.46
N THR A 85 14.50 5.58 11.56
CA THR A 85 14.77 5.62 10.12
C THR A 85 15.82 6.70 9.82
N PRO A 86 16.94 6.35 9.20
CA PRO A 86 17.97 7.30 8.81
C PRO A 86 17.50 8.14 7.60
N PRO A 87 18.02 9.37 7.42
CA PRO A 87 17.69 10.20 6.26
C PRO A 87 18.14 9.57 4.93
N ASP A 88 19.24 8.83 4.95
CA ASP A 88 19.80 8.13 3.80
C ASP A 88 20.61 6.89 4.23
N ALA A 89 20.85 5.97 3.29
CA ALA A 89 21.53 4.71 3.55
C ALA A 89 23.00 4.89 3.97
N GLN A 90 23.72 5.91 3.48
CA GLN A 90 25.11 6.14 3.87
C GLN A 90 25.20 6.62 5.31
N THR A 91 24.27 7.48 5.74
CA THR A 91 24.13 7.90 7.14
C THR A 91 23.84 6.70 8.04
N ALA A 92 22.95 5.79 7.62
CA ALA A 92 22.68 4.55 8.33
C ALA A 92 23.96 3.73 8.54
N ALA A 93 24.73 3.51 7.47
CA ALA A 93 25.97 2.75 7.50
C ALA A 93 27.06 3.43 8.34
N ARG A 94 27.11 4.77 8.37
CA ARG A 94 28.01 5.51 9.27
C ARG A 94 27.64 5.30 10.73
N TRP A 95 26.36 5.37 11.09
CA TRP A 95 25.91 5.14 12.46
C TRP A 95 26.14 3.70 12.91
N ALA A 96 25.86 2.71 12.05
CA ALA A 96 26.13 1.31 12.34
C ALA A 96 27.62 1.07 12.64
N ARG A 97 28.53 1.56 11.79
CA ARG A 97 29.98 1.46 12.03
C ARG A 97 30.42 2.14 13.33
N LYS A 98 29.84 3.31 13.65
CA LYS A 98 30.14 4.00 14.92
C LYS A 98 29.62 3.21 16.12
N ALA A 99 28.44 2.60 16.02
CA ALA A 99 27.90 1.74 17.06
C ALA A 99 28.79 0.52 17.29
N GLU A 100 29.21 -0.16 16.22
CA GLU A 100 30.13 -1.29 16.26
C GLU A 100 31.47 -0.91 16.90
N ALA A 101 32.06 0.23 16.52
CA ALA A 101 33.31 0.71 17.10
C ALA A 101 33.22 0.95 18.62
N LEU A 102 32.04 1.34 19.11
CA LEU A 102 31.75 1.54 20.54
C LEU A 102 31.27 0.26 21.26
N GLY A 103 31.13 -0.86 20.54
CA GLY A 103 30.55 -2.09 21.08
C GLY A 103 29.08 -1.96 21.49
N LEU A 104 28.35 -1.05 20.85
CA LEU A 104 26.92 -0.80 21.04
C LEU A 104 26.10 -1.44 19.92
N SER A 105 24.86 -1.81 20.23
CA SER A 105 23.89 -2.09 19.17
C SER A 105 23.51 -0.79 18.44
N TYR A 106 23.05 -0.91 17.19
CA TYR A 106 22.53 0.24 16.46
C TYR A 106 21.39 0.93 17.22
N GLU A 107 20.50 0.15 17.86
CA GLU A 107 19.41 0.71 18.64
C GLU A 107 19.89 1.50 19.85
N GLU A 108 20.86 0.97 20.61
CA GLU A 108 21.45 1.66 21.77
C GLU A 108 22.14 2.97 21.36
N TYR A 109 22.94 2.90 20.30
CA TYR A 109 23.62 4.07 19.74
C TYR A 109 22.62 5.14 19.28
N ARG A 110 21.56 4.71 18.59
CA ARG A 110 20.57 5.63 18.04
C ARG A 110 19.70 6.23 19.13
N LEU A 111 19.34 5.46 20.15
CA LEU A 111 18.54 5.92 21.29
C LEU A 111 19.29 7.02 22.06
N GLU A 112 20.58 6.83 22.33
CA GLU A 112 21.41 7.84 22.98
C GLU A 112 21.48 9.15 22.15
N LEU A 113 21.64 9.04 20.83
CA LEU A 113 21.64 10.17 19.91
C LEU A 113 20.29 10.89 19.84
N LEU A 114 19.18 10.17 19.88
CA LEU A 114 17.83 10.73 19.86
C LEU A 114 17.49 11.44 21.19
N GLU A 115 17.90 10.88 22.33
CA GLU A 115 17.61 11.45 23.65
C GLU A 115 18.47 12.68 23.98
N ARG A 116 19.76 12.65 23.62
CA ARG A 116 20.73 13.69 24.02
C ARG A 116 21.07 14.66 22.89
N GLY A 117 20.72 14.36 21.65
CA GLY A 117 21.04 15.18 20.49
C GLY A 117 22.52 15.18 20.08
N ARG A 118 23.35 14.33 20.67
CA ARG A 118 24.78 14.21 20.34
C ARG A 118 25.20 12.75 20.16
N HIS A 119 26.27 12.53 19.41
CA HIS A 119 26.83 11.19 19.25
C HIS A 119 27.36 10.66 20.61
N PRO A 120 27.17 9.36 20.92
CA PRO A 120 27.71 8.74 22.12
C PRO A 120 29.24 8.81 22.16
N THR A 121 29.80 9.03 23.35
CA THR A 121 31.24 8.90 23.63
C THR A 121 31.58 7.50 24.17
N ASP A 122 32.87 7.21 24.37
CA ASP A 122 33.31 5.96 25.01
C ASP A 122 32.79 5.81 26.46
N GLU A 123 32.66 6.93 27.18
CA GLU A 123 32.08 6.95 28.53
C GLU A 123 30.60 6.57 28.50
N ASP A 124 29.82 7.17 27.59
CA ASP A 124 28.40 6.82 27.40
C ASP A 124 28.26 5.35 27.00
N ALA A 125 29.11 4.86 26.09
CA ALA A 125 29.11 3.48 25.67
C ALA A 125 29.41 2.52 26.83
N THR A 126 30.35 2.87 27.70
CA THR A 126 30.68 2.09 28.90
C THR A 126 29.50 2.04 29.87
N ARG A 127 28.85 3.18 30.12
CA ARG A 127 27.63 3.25 30.94
C ARG A 127 26.50 2.38 30.38
N ILE A 128 26.25 2.45 29.07
CA ILE A 128 25.19 1.68 28.41
C ILE A 128 25.47 0.18 28.52
N ARG A 129 26.71 -0.26 28.24
CA ARG A 129 27.08 -1.68 28.34
C ARG A 129 26.90 -2.21 29.76
N ASN A 130 27.27 -1.44 30.77
CA ASN A 130 27.12 -1.83 32.18
C ASN A 130 25.64 -1.87 32.63
N ALA A 131 24.78 -1.08 31.99
CA ALA A 131 23.35 -1.03 32.29
C ALA A 131 22.53 -2.08 31.51
N ARG A 132 23.16 -2.89 30.65
CA ARG A 132 22.44 -3.92 29.88
C ARG A 132 21.77 -4.92 30.83
N PRO A 133 20.47 -5.22 30.64
CA PRO A 133 19.85 -6.30 31.39
C PRO A 133 20.52 -7.62 31.01
N SER A 134 20.69 -8.52 31.98
CA SER A 134 21.15 -9.88 31.69
C SER A 134 20.21 -10.52 30.67
N PRO A 135 20.73 -11.26 29.67
CA PRO A 135 19.88 -12.02 28.76
C PRO A 135 18.93 -12.89 29.59
N ARG A 136 17.64 -12.78 29.28
CA ARG A 136 16.56 -13.56 29.90
C ARG A 136 16.47 -14.95 29.32
#